data_AF-A0A2V7FPW0-F1
#
_entry.id   AF-A0A2V7FPW0-F1
#
_cell.length_a   1.000
_cell.length_b   1.000
_cell.length_c   1.000
_cell.angle_alpha   90.00
_cell.angle_beta   90.00
_cell.angle_gamma   90.00
#
_symmetry.space_group_name_H-M   'P 1'
#
loop_
_entity.id
_entity.type
_entity.pdbx_description
1 polymer ?
#
loop_
_entity_poly.entity_id
_entity_poly.type
_entity_poly.pdbx_seq_one_letter_code
_entity_poly.pdbx_strand_id
1 'polypeptide(L)'
;MKRLLLLLLLGFTTALPGPALAQKGSVTLKINVTNPSQKESQTVPVKVYLPREANPKNIKDLGDLQIAYDPETGTYYVHGEATLEAGQSITKMVNMEDVWVFTEKELVDLANQAKEKASKLTGPASAQEGAAIVHRVEEKVQEILKQQKETDGKPAERIQSYRQGLGVITTIEQDLGALEKLTEGPPGRDGKGASKEKDPRIALLDGSADTPSEEGAPLGRSISMTTAWQIIFAILAFLGALSAVFFLTWHRLLRVTVGREQEAAPLVQGDSGG
;
A
#
# COMPACT_ATOMS: atom_id res chain seq x y z
N MET A 1 -34.39 -73.02 3.52
CA MET A 1 -34.68 -71.70 4.13
C MET A 1 -33.59 -71.35 5.13
N LYS A 2 -32.60 -70.54 4.73
CA LYS A 2 -31.56 -69.99 5.63
C LYS A 2 -31.32 -68.54 5.23
N ARG A 3 -31.60 -67.63 6.17
CA ARG A 3 -31.51 -66.18 6.02
C ARG A 3 -30.02 -65.79 5.99
N LEU A 4 -29.59 -65.10 4.94
CA LEU A 4 -28.25 -64.53 4.84
C LEU A 4 -28.32 -63.09 5.39
N LEU A 5 -27.62 -62.85 6.49
CA LEU A 5 -27.43 -61.56 7.14
C LEU A 5 -26.34 -60.79 6.38
N LEU A 6 -26.68 -59.67 5.74
CA LEU A 6 -25.70 -58.78 5.10
C LEU A 6 -25.28 -57.71 6.11
N LEU A 7 -24.04 -57.78 6.58
CA LEU A 7 -23.39 -56.77 7.43
C LEU A 7 -23.00 -55.55 6.58
N LEU A 8 -23.60 -54.40 6.90
CA LEU A 8 -23.28 -53.10 6.31
C LEU A 8 -22.17 -52.44 7.14
N LEU A 9 -20.95 -52.45 6.63
CA LEU A 9 -19.81 -51.72 7.19
C LEU A 9 -19.88 -50.26 6.77
N LEU A 10 -20.33 -49.40 7.67
CA LEU A 10 -20.20 -47.95 7.58
C LEU A 10 -18.74 -47.57 7.84
N GLY A 11 -17.99 -47.29 6.76
CA GLY A 11 -16.67 -46.68 6.84
C GLY A 11 -16.80 -45.21 7.23
N PHE A 12 -16.55 -44.89 8.49
CA PHE A 12 -16.42 -43.52 8.98
C PHE A 12 -15.03 -43.02 8.58
N THR A 13 -14.91 -42.39 7.42
CA THR A 13 -13.67 -41.70 7.02
C THR A 13 -13.55 -40.42 7.83
N THR A 14 -12.86 -40.48 8.97
CA THR A 14 -12.36 -39.28 9.64
C THR A 14 -11.28 -38.66 8.75
N ALA A 15 -11.66 -37.62 8.00
CA ALA A 15 -10.70 -36.74 7.38
C ALA A 15 -9.89 -36.08 8.51
N LEU A 16 -8.65 -36.55 8.73
CA LEU A 16 -7.71 -35.84 9.60
C LEU A 16 -7.47 -34.46 8.97
N PRO A 17 -7.69 -33.35 9.69
CA PRO A 17 -7.23 -32.04 9.22
C PRO A 17 -5.71 -32.12 9.10
N GLY A 18 -5.20 -31.96 7.88
CA GLY A 18 -3.77 -31.95 7.62
C GLY A 18 -3.06 -30.88 8.46
N PRO A 19 -1.80 -31.10 8.87
CA PRO A 19 -1.04 -30.09 9.57
C PRO A 19 -0.95 -28.85 8.68
N ALA A 20 -1.52 -27.75 9.15
CA ALA A 20 -1.29 -26.44 8.57
C ALA A 20 0.19 -26.11 8.79
N LEU A 21 1.03 -26.46 7.81
CA LEU A 21 2.39 -25.97 7.74
C LEU A 21 2.27 -24.46 7.54
N ALA A 22 2.34 -23.72 8.65
CA ALA A 22 2.60 -22.30 8.63
C ALA A 22 3.96 -22.12 7.95
N GLN A 23 3.96 -21.88 6.65
CA GLN A 23 5.18 -21.50 5.95
C GLN A 23 5.60 -20.17 6.55
N LYS A 24 6.85 -20.07 7.00
CA LYS A 24 7.43 -18.82 7.48
C LYS A 24 7.20 -17.74 6.41
N GLY A 25 6.54 -16.64 6.78
CA GLY A 25 6.11 -15.59 5.83
C GLY A 25 4.77 -15.84 5.13
N SER A 26 3.88 -16.66 5.72
CA SER A 26 2.47 -16.78 5.27
C SER A 26 1.51 -16.51 6.41
N VAL A 27 0.35 -15.92 6.07
CA VAL A 27 -0.74 -15.61 6.97
C VAL A 27 -2.03 -16.18 6.39
N THR A 28 -2.80 -16.87 7.25
CA THR A 28 -4.13 -17.36 6.91
C THR A 28 -5.19 -16.53 7.62
N LEU A 29 -6.00 -15.81 6.85
CA LEU A 29 -7.18 -15.11 7.36
C LEU A 29 -8.35 -16.10 7.39
N LYS A 30 -9.04 -16.17 8.54
CA LYS A 30 -10.17 -17.06 8.77
C LYS A 30 -11.46 -16.26 8.78
N ILE A 31 -12.39 -16.63 7.90
CA ILE A 31 -13.71 -16.03 7.78
C ILE A 31 -14.73 -17.03 8.30
N ASN A 32 -15.35 -16.72 9.43
CA ASN A 32 -16.40 -17.56 10.00
C ASN A 32 -17.74 -17.17 9.38
N VAL A 33 -18.40 -18.14 8.75
CA VAL A 33 -19.70 -17.98 8.13
C VAL A 33 -20.67 -18.90 8.87
N THR A 34 -21.75 -18.34 9.38
CA THR A 34 -22.74 -19.06 10.19
C THR A 34 -24.12 -18.87 9.59
N ASN A 35 -24.87 -19.96 9.46
CA ASN A 35 -26.31 -19.89 9.19
C ASN A 35 -27.05 -19.53 10.49
N PRO A 36 -27.68 -18.36 10.59
CA PRO A 36 -28.42 -17.97 11.79
C PRO A 36 -29.74 -18.75 11.96
N SER A 37 -30.26 -19.37 10.90
CA SER A 37 -31.47 -20.19 10.97
C SER A 37 -31.19 -21.50 11.69
N GLN A 38 -32.00 -21.82 12.70
CA GLN A 38 -31.91 -23.09 13.44
C GLN A 38 -32.79 -24.21 12.82
N LYS A 39 -33.45 -23.93 11.69
CA LYS A 39 -34.46 -24.84 11.13
C LYS A 39 -34.31 -25.11 9.63
N GLU A 40 -33.70 -24.19 8.91
CA GLU A 40 -33.63 -24.23 7.45
C GLU A 40 -32.21 -24.02 6.96
N SER A 41 -31.84 -24.72 5.90
CA SER A 41 -30.59 -24.51 5.18
C SER A 41 -30.67 -23.20 4.39
N GLN A 42 -29.59 -22.42 4.39
CA GLN A 42 -29.55 -21.12 3.76
C GLN A 42 -28.25 -20.92 2.97
N THR A 43 -28.33 -20.17 1.88
CA THR A 43 -27.15 -19.66 1.19
C THR A 43 -26.79 -18.31 1.79
N VAL A 44 -25.66 -18.26 2.50
CA VAL A 44 -25.18 -17.06 3.18
C VAL A 44 -24.18 -16.34 2.27
N PRO A 45 -24.44 -15.08 1.88
CA PRO A 45 -23.49 -14.30 1.11
C PRO A 45 -22.30 -13.93 2.00
N VAL A 46 -21.10 -14.09 1.46
CA VAL A 46 -19.85 -13.71 2.11
C VAL A 46 -19.32 -12.47 1.41
N LYS A 47 -19.08 -11.40 2.17
CA LYS A 47 -18.33 -10.21 1.72
C LYS A 47 -17.51 -9.69 2.89
N VAL A 48 -16.19 -9.73 2.76
CA VAL A 48 -15.26 -9.29 3.82
C VAL A 48 -14.13 -8.49 3.19
N TYR A 49 -13.93 -7.26 3.70
CA TYR A 49 -12.80 -6.44 3.30
C TYR A 49 -11.49 -7.01 3.86
N LEU A 50 -10.47 -7.05 3.01
CA LEU A 50 -9.12 -7.38 3.41
C LEU A 50 -8.49 -6.18 4.11
N PRO A 51 -7.46 -6.37 4.96
CA PRO A 51 -6.69 -5.25 5.49
C PRO A 51 -6.09 -4.44 4.34
N ARG A 52 -6.03 -3.12 4.51
CA ARG A 52 -5.67 -2.16 3.43
C ARG A 52 -4.29 -2.39 2.82
N GLU A 53 -3.39 -3.02 3.57
CA GLU A 53 -2.03 -3.33 3.15
C GLU A 53 -1.97 -4.56 2.22
N ALA A 54 -3.01 -5.41 2.23
CA ALA A 54 -3.06 -6.62 1.43
C ALA A 54 -3.40 -6.29 -0.03
N ASN A 55 -2.61 -6.84 -0.95
CA ASN A 55 -2.81 -6.71 -2.39
C ASN A 55 -3.04 -8.08 -3.05
N PRO A 56 -3.69 -8.14 -4.23
CA PRO A 56 -3.92 -9.40 -4.95
C PRO A 56 -2.65 -10.21 -5.19
N LYS A 57 -1.52 -9.53 -5.44
CA LYS A 57 -0.20 -10.17 -5.63
C LYS A 57 0.30 -10.97 -4.43
N ASN A 58 -0.19 -10.66 -3.23
CA ASN A 58 0.21 -11.34 -2.00
C ASN A 58 -0.70 -12.55 -1.70
N ILE A 59 -1.82 -12.71 -2.41
CA ILE A 59 -2.77 -13.78 -2.16
C ILE A 59 -2.26 -15.06 -2.84
N LYS A 60 -2.12 -16.11 -2.04
CA LYS A 60 -1.69 -17.44 -2.49
C LYS A 60 -2.87 -18.35 -2.81
N ASP A 61 -3.94 -18.25 -2.01
CA ASP A 61 -5.14 -19.06 -2.16
C ASP A 61 -6.38 -18.33 -1.61
N LEU A 62 -7.46 -18.33 -2.40
CA LEU A 62 -8.78 -17.78 -2.03
C LEU A 62 -9.81 -18.86 -1.69
N GLY A 63 -9.47 -20.14 -1.87
CA GLY A 63 -10.42 -21.23 -1.84
C GLY A 63 -11.47 -21.07 -2.94
N ASP A 64 -12.74 -21.00 -2.54
CA ASP A 64 -13.89 -20.77 -3.42
C ASP A 64 -14.35 -19.30 -3.46
N LEU A 65 -13.61 -18.39 -2.82
CA LEU A 65 -13.90 -16.96 -2.82
C LEU A 65 -13.27 -16.28 -4.03
N GLN A 66 -13.83 -15.12 -4.37
CA GLN A 66 -13.37 -14.23 -5.42
C GLN A 66 -12.91 -12.92 -4.81
N ILE A 67 -11.95 -12.25 -5.44
CA ILE A 67 -11.46 -10.94 -5.02
C ILE A 67 -12.01 -9.85 -5.93
N ALA A 68 -12.41 -8.74 -5.34
CA ALA A 68 -12.79 -7.52 -6.04
C ALA A 68 -12.20 -6.29 -5.35
N TYR A 69 -12.13 -5.19 -6.10
CA TYR A 69 -11.67 -3.89 -5.60
C TYR A 69 -12.86 -2.96 -5.45
N ASP A 70 -12.93 -2.27 -4.32
CA ASP A 70 -13.91 -1.22 -4.08
C ASP A 70 -13.23 0.16 -4.27
N PRO A 71 -13.56 0.91 -5.34
CA PRO A 71 -12.93 2.20 -5.61
C PRO A 71 -13.38 3.31 -4.65
N GLU A 72 -14.51 3.16 -3.96
CA GLU A 72 -14.98 4.17 -3.00
C GLU A 72 -14.17 4.10 -1.71
N THR A 73 -13.87 2.89 -1.25
CA THR A 73 -13.09 2.65 -0.02
C THR A 73 -11.60 2.43 -0.28
N GLY A 74 -11.21 2.31 -1.55
CA GLY A 74 -9.85 2.04 -1.98
C GLY A 74 -9.29 0.70 -1.49
N THR A 75 -10.16 -0.28 -1.19
CA THR A 75 -9.80 -1.50 -0.46
C THR A 75 -10.26 -2.75 -1.21
N TYR A 76 -9.45 -3.81 -1.19
CA TYR A 76 -9.84 -5.11 -1.71
C TYR A 76 -10.78 -5.84 -0.75
N TYR A 77 -11.71 -6.60 -1.30
CA TYR A 77 -12.57 -7.48 -0.53
C TYR A 77 -12.69 -8.84 -1.20
N VAL A 78 -12.91 -9.86 -0.38
CA VAL A 78 -13.26 -11.19 -0.86
C VAL A 78 -14.77 -11.38 -0.76
N HIS A 79 -15.33 -12.06 -1.75
CA HIS A 79 -16.76 -12.36 -1.79
C HIS A 79 -17.05 -13.74 -2.37
N GLY A 80 -18.24 -14.23 -2.09
CA GLY A 80 -18.73 -15.52 -2.55
C GLY A 80 -19.97 -15.93 -1.77
N GLU A 81 -20.29 -17.21 -1.82
CA GLU A 81 -21.46 -17.75 -1.13
C GLU A 81 -21.09 -19.02 -0.36
N ALA A 82 -21.88 -19.34 0.66
CA ALA A 82 -21.79 -20.59 1.39
C ALA A 82 -23.19 -21.15 1.62
N THR A 83 -23.46 -22.33 1.07
CA THR A 83 -24.67 -23.08 1.41
C THR A 83 -24.43 -23.81 2.73
N LEU A 84 -25.25 -23.51 3.73
CA LEU A 84 -25.09 -23.98 5.09
C LEU A 84 -26.39 -24.60 5.60
N GLU A 85 -26.27 -25.75 6.26
CA GLU A 85 -27.39 -26.36 6.98
C GLU A 85 -27.80 -25.49 8.18
N ALA A 86 -28.97 -25.80 8.75
CA ALA A 86 -29.49 -25.11 9.93
C ALA A 86 -28.47 -25.09 11.08
N GLY A 87 -28.13 -23.90 11.57
CA GLY A 87 -27.18 -23.67 12.65
C GLY A 87 -25.72 -23.98 12.31
N GLN A 88 -25.42 -24.39 11.08
CA GLN A 88 -24.06 -24.75 10.68
C GLN A 88 -23.15 -23.52 10.63
N SER A 89 -21.92 -23.70 11.10
CA SER A 89 -20.84 -22.74 10.92
C SER A 89 -19.68 -23.39 10.17
N ILE A 90 -19.16 -22.70 9.17
CA ILE A 90 -17.94 -23.10 8.46
C ILE A 90 -16.90 -21.98 8.55
N THR A 91 -15.64 -22.34 8.36
CA THR A 91 -14.55 -21.37 8.22
C THR A 91 -14.03 -21.42 6.80
N LYS A 92 -14.13 -20.31 6.07
CA LYS A 92 -13.40 -20.10 4.82
C LYS A 92 -12.03 -19.50 5.13
N MET A 93 -11.02 -19.89 4.36
CA MET A 93 -9.64 -19.47 4.58
C MET A 93 -9.11 -18.71 3.37
N VAL A 94 -8.44 -17.59 3.61
CA VAL A 94 -7.67 -16.86 2.61
C VAL A 94 -6.20 -16.94 3.01
N ASN A 95 -5.38 -17.58 2.19
CA ASN A 95 -3.94 -17.72 2.43
C ASN A 95 -3.20 -16.65 1.63
N MET A 96 -2.29 -15.93 2.30
CA MET A 96 -1.49 -14.90 1.69
C MET A 96 -0.07 -14.90 2.24
N GLU A 97 0.84 -14.29 1.49
CA GLU A 97 2.14 -13.86 2.00
C GLU A 97 1.95 -12.85 3.13
N ASP A 98 2.82 -12.95 4.13
CA ASP A 98 2.81 -12.05 5.26
C ASP A 98 3.45 -10.71 4.87
N VAL A 99 2.59 -9.70 4.69
CA VAL A 99 3.02 -8.32 4.35
C VAL A 99 3.16 -7.43 5.59
N TRP A 100 2.78 -7.92 6.77
CA TRP A 100 2.78 -7.14 8.03
C TRP A 100 4.03 -7.42 8.84
N VAL A 101 5.18 -7.22 8.18
CA VAL A 101 6.50 -7.44 8.76
C VAL A 101 7.48 -6.39 8.23
N PHE A 102 8.24 -5.79 9.13
CA PHE A 102 9.46 -5.06 8.87
C PHE A 102 10.61 -6.04 8.88
N THR A 103 11.44 -6.03 7.84
CA THR A 103 12.60 -6.93 7.81
C THR A 103 13.62 -6.47 8.84
N GLU A 104 14.32 -7.42 9.46
CA GLU A 104 15.40 -7.10 10.41
C GLU A 104 16.46 -6.20 9.76
N LYS A 105 16.73 -6.43 8.47
CA LYS A 105 17.67 -5.62 7.70
C LYS A 105 17.25 -4.16 7.63
N GLU A 106 16.00 -3.86 7.26
CA GLU A 106 15.50 -2.49 7.18
C GLU A 106 15.61 -1.76 8.52
N LEU A 107 15.24 -2.43 9.61
CA LEU A 107 15.31 -1.86 10.95
C LEU A 107 16.76 -1.60 11.40
N VAL A 108 17.67 -2.53 11.10
CA VAL A 108 19.10 -2.38 11.39
C VAL A 108 19.72 -1.26 10.54
N ASP A 109 19.32 -1.12 9.28
CA ASP A 109 19.78 -0.04 8.41
C ASP A 109 19.39 1.34 8.97
N LEU A 110 18.20 1.49 9.57
CA LEU A 110 17.79 2.74 10.23
C LEU A 110 18.68 3.08 11.42
N ALA A 111 18.98 2.11 12.28
CA ALA A 111 19.89 2.31 13.41
C ALA A 111 21.31 2.65 12.93
N ASN A 112 21.78 2.01 11.87
CA ASN A 112 23.09 2.30 11.27
C ASN A 112 23.15 3.71 10.66
N GLN A 113 22.08 4.15 9.98
CA GLN A 113 21.98 5.52 9.48
C GLN A 113 22.06 6.55 10.60
N ALA A 114 21.41 6.29 11.74
CA ALA A 114 21.50 7.16 12.91
C ALA A 114 22.95 7.28 13.41
N LYS A 115 23.64 6.14 13.54
CA LYS A 115 25.06 6.09 13.96
C LYS A 115 25.98 6.83 12.99
N GLU A 116 25.76 6.64 11.68
CA GLU A 116 26.55 7.28 10.65
C GLU A 116 26.35 8.80 10.63
N LYS A 117 25.11 9.28 10.79
CA LYS A 117 24.83 10.72 10.90
C LYS A 117 25.44 11.30 12.18
N ALA A 118 25.29 10.63 13.31
CA ALA A 118 25.84 11.08 14.59
C ALA A 118 27.38 11.15 14.61
N SER A 119 28.07 10.24 13.91
CA SER A 119 29.56 10.24 13.86
C SER A 119 30.15 11.44 13.12
N LYS A 120 29.35 12.15 12.32
CA LYS A 120 29.74 13.36 11.59
C LYS A 120 29.62 14.63 12.46
N LEU A 121 29.05 14.53 13.65
CA LEU A 121 28.89 15.67 14.57
C LEU A 121 30.21 15.94 15.30
N THR A 122 30.70 17.18 15.21
CA THR A 122 32.03 17.56 15.71
C THR A 122 32.00 18.34 17.02
N GLY A 123 30.90 19.02 17.35
CA GLY A 123 30.75 19.77 18.59
C GLY A 123 30.33 18.90 19.78
N PRO A 124 30.86 19.10 21.01
CA PRO A 124 30.57 18.23 22.15
C PRO A 124 29.08 18.21 22.54
N ALA A 125 28.39 19.34 22.45
CA ALA A 125 26.94 19.41 22.70
C ALA A 125 26.15 18.64 21.62
N SER A 126 26.46 18.86 20.34
CA SER A 126 25.83 18.15 19.22
C SER A 126 26.12 16.65 19.27
N ALA A 127 27.33 16.25 19.65
CA ALA A 127 27.70 14.84 19.79
C ALA A 127 26.91 14.16 20.92
N GLN A 128 26.71 14.83 22.05
CA GLN A 128 25.88 14.32 23.14
C GLN A 128 24.41 14.17 22.72
N GLU A 129 23.85 15.19 22.05
CA GLU A 129 22.48 15.14 21.54
C GLU A 129 22.33 14.05 20.48
N GLY A 130 23.28 13.93 19.57
CA GLY A 130 23.31 12.88 18.55
C GLY A 130 23.36 11.48 19.14
N ALA A 131 24.19 11.26 20.17
CA ALA A 131 24.23 9.98 20.89
C ALA A 131 22.88 9.64 21.55
N ALA A 132 22.19 10.64 22.13
CA ALA A 132 20.85 10.45 22.68
C ALA A 132 19.82 10.10 21.61
N ILE A 133 19.91 10.70 20.42
CA ILE A 133 19.03 10.35 19.28
C ILE A 133 19.30 8.91 18.82
N VAL A 134 20.57 8.52 18.66
CA VAL A 134 20.94 7.14 18.27
C VAL A 134 20.34 6.13 19.24
N HIS A 135 20.47 6.36 20.56
CA HIS A 135 19.91 5.47 21.57
C HIS A 135 18.39 5.32 21.42
N ARG A 136 17.66 6.41 21.24
CA ARG A 136 16.19 6.36 21.02
C ARG A 136 15.82 5.58 19.76
N VAL A 137 16.56 5.75 18.67
CA VAL A 137 16.34 5.00 17.43
C VAL A 137 16.55 3.51 17.67
N GLU A 138 17.63 3.13 18.36
CA GLU A 138 17.91 1.74 18.71
C GLU A 138 16.81 1.13 19.61
N GLU A 139 16.35 1.85 20.62
CA GLU A 139 15.25 1.42 21.50
C GLU A 139 13.96 1.17 20.71
N LYS A 140 13.59 2.09 19.80
CA LYS A 140 12.41 1.96 18.94
C LYS A 140 12.52 0.79 17.97
N VAL A 141 13.71 0.55 17.39
CA VAL A 141 13.98 -0.62 16.56
C VAL A 141 13.78 -1.91 17.36
N GLN A 142 14.33 -1.97 18.58
CA GLN A 142 14.14 -3.13 19.46
C GLN A 142 12.69 -3.34 19.88
N GLU A 143 11.95 -2.26 20.11
CA GLU A 143 10.51 -2.31 20.38
C GLU A 143 9.75 -2.98 19.22
N ILE A 144 9.98 -2.55 17.98
CA ILE A 144 9.35 -3.16 16.79
C ILE A 144 9.72 -4.65 16.70
N LEU A 145 11.01 -4.98 16.79
CA LEU A 145 11.48 -6.38 16.71
C LEU A 145 10.83 -7.27 17.78
N LYS A 146 10.73 -6.76 19.01
CA LYS A 146 10.08 -7.45 20.12
C LYS A 146 8.60 -7.70 19.83
N GLN A 147 7.86 -6.68 19.41
CA GLN A 147 6.43 -6.81 19.11
C GLN A 147 6.16 -7.79 17.96
N GLN A 148 7.00 -7.79 16.90
CA GLN A 148 6.87 -8.76 15.80
C GLN A 148 7.03 -10.20 16.28
N LYS A 149 7.95 -10.43 17.21
CA LYS A 149 8.16 -11.75 17.82
C LYS A 149 6.99 -12.16 18.71
N GLU A 150 6.43 -11.24 19.49
CA GLU A 150 5.30 -11.50 20.40
C GLU A 150 3.96 -11.76 19.67
N THR A 151 3.84 -11.25 18.45
CA THR A 151 2.67 -11.41 17.57
C THR A 151 2.84 -12.50 16.52
N ASP A 152 3.91 -13.31 16.62
CA ASP A 152 4.11 -14.44 15.72
C ASP A 152 2.96 -15.46 15.84
N GLY A 153 2.53 -16.02 14.70
CA GLY A 153 1.37 -16.92 14.63
C GLY A 153 0.00 -16.29 14.94
N LYS A 154 -0.10 -14.97 15.19
CA LYS A 154 -1.36 -14.29 15.54
C LYS A 154 -1.71 -13.17 14.54
N PRO A 155 -2.36 -13.48 13.41
CA PRO A 155 -2.56 -12.53 12.32
C PRO A 155 -3.22 -11.18 12.72
N ALA A 156 -4.26 -11.21 13.55
CA ALA A 156 -4.95 -9.99 13.95
C ALA A 156 -4.05 -9.08 14.81
N GLU A 157 -3.33 -9.66 15.77
CA GLU A 157 -2.36 -8.94 16.59
C GLU A 157 -1.17 -8.44 15.75
N ARG A 158 -0.70 -9.25 14.79
CA ARG A 158 0.36 -8.90 13.83
C ARG A 158 0.01 -7.66 13.02
N ILE A 159 -1.17 -7.64 12.40
CA ILE A 159 -1.67 -6.51 11.60
C ILE A 159 -1.71 -5.23 12.45
N GLN A 160 -2.22 -5.35 13.68
CA GLN A 160 -2.32 -4.20 14.58
C GLN A 160 -0.95 -3.67 15.01
N SER A 161 -0.04 -4.56 15.42
CA SER A 161 1.33 -4.19 15.79
C SER A 161 2.09 -3.57 14.62
N TYR A 162 1.93 -4.11 13.40
CA TYR A 162 2.54 -3.52 12.20
C TYR A 162 2.10 -2.06 11.99
N ARG A 163 0.79 -1.78 12.09
CA ARG A 163 0.26 -0.41 11.96
C ARG A 163 0.77 0.53 13.04
N GLN A 164 0.93 0.05 14.26
CA GLN A 164 1.56 0.82 15.34
C GLN A 164 3.05 1.06 15.03
N GLY A 165 3.73 0.03 14.53
CA GLY A 165 5.12 0.08 14.09
C GLY A 165 5.36 1.12 12.99
N LEU A 166 4.42 1.32 12.06
CA LEU A 166 4.51 2.40 11.06
C LEU A 166 4.66 3.78 11.72
N GLY A 167 3.93 4.05 12.81
CA GLY A 167 4.06 5.30 13.57
C GLY A 167 5.40 5.42 14.30
N VAL A 168 5.94 4.28 14.79
CA VAL A 168 7.28 4.22 15.39
C VAL A 168 8.35 4.52 14.33
N ILE A 169 8.23 3.96 13.13
CA ILE A 169 9.11 4.24 11.98
C ILE A 169 9.08 5.73 11.63
N THR A 170 7.90 6.35 11.53
CA THR A 170 7.80 7.80 11.30
C THR A 170 8.54 8.61 12.37
N THR A 171 8.52 8.16 13.62
CA THR A 171 9.27 8.83 14.69
C THR A 171 10.78 8.64 14.52
N ILE A 172 11.22 7.44 14.10
CA ILE A 172 12.63 7.19 13.76
C ILE A 172 13.09 8.11 12.61
N GLU A 173 12.27 8.28 11.57
CA GLU A 173 12.57 9.19 10.46
C GLU A 173 12.71 10.65 10.93
N GLN A 174 11.86 11.09 11.85
CA GLN A 174 11.97 12.41 12.48
C GLN A 174 13.26 12.56 13.29
N ASP A 175 13.63 11.53 14.05
CA ASP A 175 14.89 11.46 14.80
C ASP A 175 16.10 11.54 13.87
N LEU A 176 16.08 10.83 12.73
CA LEU A 176 17.11 10.92 11.68
C LEU A 176 17.18 12.32 11.06
N GLY A 177 16.03 12.96 10.82
CA GLY A 177 15.96 14.33 10.34
C GLY A 177 16.48 15.35 11.36
N ALA A 178 16.33 15.08 12.67
CA ALA A 178 16.92 15.91 13.71
C ALA A 178 18.46 15.82 13.72
N LEU A 179 19.03 14.62 13.56
CA LEU A 179 20.48 14.42 13.42
C LEU A 179 21.06 15.20 12.23
N GLU A 180 20.32 15.27 11.13
CA GLU A 180 20.73 16.02 9.94
C GLU A 180 20.83 17.52 10.22
N LYS A 181 19.82 18.08 10.90
CA LYS A 181 19.82 19.50 11.32
C LYS A 181 20.96 19.84 12.28
N LEU A 182 21.39 18.89 13.12
CA LEU A 182 22.56 19.08 13.99
C LEU A 182 23.86 19.19 13.20
N THR A 183 23.92 18.61 11.99
CA THR A 183 25.09 18.66 11.10
C THR A 183 25.13 19.96 10.30
N GLU A 184 23.98 20.49 9.90
CA GLU A 184 23.88 21.73 9.11
C GLU A 184 24.23 23.00 9.92
N GLY A 185 24.14 22.93 11.25
CA GLY A 185 24.36 24.09 12.13
C GLY A 185 23.33 25.21 11.92
N PRO A 186 23.30 26.26 12.76
CA PRO A 186 22.48 27.43 12.45
C PRO A 186 22.99 28.10 11.16
N PRO A 187 22.10 28.52 10.23
CA PRO A 187 22.51 29.24 9.02
C PRO A 187 23.19 30.55 9.47
N GLY A 188 24.51 30.64 9.27
CA GLY A 188 25.30 31.81 9.64
C GLY A 188 26.45 31.60 10.63
N ARG A 189 26.87 30.35 10.90
CA ARG A 189 28.18 30.07 11.53
C ARG A 189 29.11 29.29 10.61
N ASP A 190 29.25 29.80 9.39
CA ASP A 190 30.33 29.47 8.49
C ASP A 190 31.61 29.96 9.15
N GLY A 191 32.32 29.03 9.79
CA GLY A 191 33.71 29.22 10.17
C GLY A 191 34.51 29.46 8.89
N LYS A 192 34.71 30.74 8.56
CA LYS A 192 35.83 31.18 7.71
C LYS A 192 37.12 30.69 8.37
N GLY A 193 37.57 29.52 7.94
CA GLY A 193 38.85 28.93 8.28
C GLY A 193 39.39 28.20 7.07
N ALA A 194 40.31 28.86 6.38
CA ALA A 194 41.15 28.34 5.29
C ALA A 194 40.48 28.08 3.94
N SER A 195 40.22 29.16 3.21
CA SER A 195 40.50 29.17 1.77
C SER A 195 41.21 30.48 1.46
N LYS A 196 42.42 30.36 0.93
CA LYS A 196 43.33 31.44 0.55
C LYS A 196 42.57 32.63 -0.04
N GLU A 197 42.73 33.77 0.61
CA GLU A 197 42.57 35.08 0.00
C GLU A 197 43.39 35.10 -1.30
N LYS A 198 42.70 34.97 -2.45
CA LYS A 198 43.29 35.26 -3.74
C LYS A 198 42.97 36.72 -4.02
N ASP A 199 43.94 37.54 -3.68
CA ASP A 199 44.05 38.96 -3.96
C ASP A 199 43.40 39.34 -5.31
N PRO A 200 42.44 40.28 -5.38
CA PRO A 200 41.84 40.73 -6.64
C PRO A 200 42.75 41.65 -7.46
N ARG A 201 44.05 41.77 -7.11
CA ARG A 201 45.01 42.63 -7.80
C ARG A 201 45.81 41.98 -8.94
N ILE A 202 45.59 40.68 -9.23
CA ILE A 202 46.18 40.01 -10.41
C ILE A 202 45.07 39.54 -11.37
N ALA A 203 44.09 40.40 -11.63
CA ALA A 203 43.07 40.23 -12.67
C ALA A 203 43.28 41.21 -13.84
N LEU A 204 44.53 41.65 -14.05
CA LEU A 204 44.88 42.61 -15.08
C LEU A 204 46.16 42.17 -15.79
N LEU A 205 46.11 41.07 -16.54
CA LEU A 205 46.98 40.71 -17.69
C LEU A 205 46.49 39.35 -18.23
N ASP A 206 46.47 39.24 -19.57
CA ASP A 206 45.86 38.19 -20.42
C ASP A 206 44.33 38.18 -20.47
N GLY A 207 43.63 38.69 -21.49
CA GLY A 207 44.06 38.94 -22.87
C GLY A 207 43.83 37.71 -23.76
N SER A 208 42.63 37.61 -24.33
CA SER A 208 42.28 36.97 -25.61
C SER A 208 42.63 35.49 -25.88
N ALA A 209 41.61 34.66 -26.10
CA ALA A 209 41.41 33.94 -27.37
C ALA A 209 40.15 33.04 -27.34
N ASP A 210 39.42 33.08 -28.45
CA ASP A 210 38.16 32.42 -28.74
C ASP A 210 38.28 30.92 -29.10
N THR A 211 37.33 30.10 -28.58
CA THR A 211 36.65 28.92 -29.20
C THR A 211 37.47 27.66 -29.60
N PRO A 212 36.82 26.55 -30.01
CA PRO A 212 36.03 25.60 -29.20
C PRO A 212 36.49 24.13 -29.42
N SER A 213 36.08 23.19 -28.57
CA SER A 213 36.12 21.75 -28.92
C SER A 213 35.05 20.97 -28.14
N GLU A 214 34.04 20.51 -28.88
CA GLU A 214 33.17 19.41 -28.50
C GLU A 214 33.96 18.09 -28.52
N GLU A 215 33.73 17.20 -27.55
CA GLU A 215 33.37 15.79 -27.81
C GLU A 215 33.18 15.01 -26.50
N GLY A 216 31.99 14.41 -26.34
CA GLY A 216 31.65 13.53 -25.24
C GLY A 216 30.14 13.44 -25.05
N ALA A 217 29.49 12.55 -25.81
CA ALA A 217 28.03 12.42 -25.91
C ALA A 217 27.29 12.22 -24.57
N PRO A 218 26.03 12.69 -24.46
CA PRO A 218 25.29 12.76 -23.20
C PRO A 218 24.32 11.58 -23.00
N LEU A 219 24.38 10.92 -21.85
CA LEU A 219 23.27 10.14 -21.31
C LEU A 219 22.92 10.66 -19.93
N GLY A 220 21.68 11.13 -19.78
CA GLY A 220 21.15 11.65 -18.52
C GLY A 220 20.76 13.12 -18.62
N ARG A 221 19.76 13.41 -19.45
CA ARG A 221 19.09 14.71 -19.47
C ARG A 221 18.46 14.94 -18.09
N SER A 222 19.14 15.69 -17.22
CA SER A 222 18.51 16.22 -16.01
C SER A 222 17.36 17.11 -16.48
N ILE A 223 16.14 16.67 -16.19
CA ILE A 223 14.94 17.43 -16.51
C ILE A 223 14.98 18.68 -15.64
N SER A 224 15.32 19.82 -16.24
CA SER A 224 15.15 21.15 -15.67
C SER A 224 13.78 21.23 -15.00
N MET A 225 13.69 21.68 -13.74
CA MET A 225 12.44 21.75 -12.96
C MET A 225 11.32 22.52 -13.68
N THR A 226 11.65 23.37 -14.65
CA THR A 226 10.70 24.06 -15.52
C THR A 226 10.00 23.14 -16.52
N THR A 227 10.71 22.13 -17.06
CA THR A 227 10.17 21.18 -18.05
C THR A 227 9.19 20.20 -17.39
N ALA A 228 9.43 19.78 -16.15
CA ALA A 228 8.53 18.89 -15.42
C ALA A 228 7.16 19.53 -15.17
N TRP A 229 7.13 20.80 -14.73
CA TRP A 229 5.89 21.56 -14.54
C TRP A 229 5.16 21.84 -15.86
N GLN A 230 5.88 22.11 -16.95
CA GLN A 230 5.27 22.25 -18.28
C GLN A 230 4.61 20.95 -18.75
N ILE A 231 5.20 19.79 -18.47
CA ILE A 231 4.60 18.48 -18.79
C ILE A 231 3.32 18.27 -17.99
N ILE A 232 3.30 18.60 -16.70
CA ILE A 232 2.11 18.49 -15.85
C ILE A 232 0.96 19.35 -16.42
N PHE A 233 1.23 20.62 -16.74
CA PHE A 233 0.21 21.50 -17.31
C PHE A 233 -0.28 21.01 -18.69
N ALA A 234 0.62 20.47 -19.53
CA ALA A 234 0.24 19.90 -20.83
C ALA A 234 -0.71 18.69 -20.67
N ILE A 235 -0.44 17.80 -19.71
CA ILE A 235 -1.28 16.64 -19.42
C ILE A 235 -2.66 17.09 -18.90
N LEU A 236 -2.69 18.06 -17.98
CA LEU A 236 -3.95 18.59 -17.45
C LEU A 236 -4.79 19.26 -18.55
N ALA A 237 -4.17 20.04 -19.43
CA ALA A 237 -4.85 20.66 -20.57
C ALA A 237 -5.40 19.62 -21.55
N PHE A 238 -4.64 18.56 -21.82
CA PHE A 238 -5.06 17.47 -22.70
C PHE A 238 -6.24 16.67 -22.12
N LEU A 239 -6.19 16.34 -20.83
CA LEU A 239 -7.31 15.69 -20.12
C LEU A 239 -8.58 16.55 -20.13
N GLY A 240 -8.44 17.86 -19.96
CA GLY A 240 -9.56 18.81 -20.06
C GLY A 240 -10.18 18.84 -21.46
N ALA A 241 -9.36 18.85 -22.51
CA ALA A 241 -9.84 18.82 -23.89
C ALA A 241 -10.59 17.51 -24.22
N LEU A 242 -10.06 16.36 -23.77
CA LEU A 242 -10.73 15.07 -23.94
C LEU A 242 -12.09 15.02 -23.23
N SER A 243 -12.17 15.57 -22.01
CA SER A 243 -13.42 15.68 -21.26
C SER A 243 -14.45 16.53 -22.01
N ALA A 244 -14.04 17.67 -22.57
CA ALA A 244 -14.92 18.55 -23.34
C ALA A 244 -15.45 17.87 -24.61
N VAL A 245 -14.60 17.13 -25.34
CA VAL A 245 -15.02 16.38 -26.53
C VAL A 245 -16.04 15.32 -26.14
N PHE A 246 -15.78 14.55 -25.08
CA PHE A 246 -16.70 13.50 -24.62
C PHE A 246 -18.06 14.10 -24.21
N PHE A 247 -18.05 15.20 -23.45
CA PHE A 247 -19.25 15.93 -23.05
C PHE A 247 -20.07 16.42 -24.25
N LEU A 248 -19.42 17.01 -25.26
CA LEU A 248 -20.10 17.48 -26.48
C LEU A 248 -20.65 16.32 -27.32
N THR A 249 -19.93 15.21 -27.39
CA THR A 249 -20.37 14.00 -28.11
C THR A 249 -21.62 13.41 -27.45
N TRP A 250 -21.63 13.33 -26.12
CA TRP A 250 -22.79 12.87 -25.34
C TRP A 250 -23.96 13.85 -25.41
N HIS A 251 -23.70 15.16 -25.33
CA HIS A 251 -24.73 16.21 -25.43
C HIS A 251 -25.38 16.27 -26.82
N ARG A 252 -24.67 15.89 -27.89
CA ARG A 252 -25.29 15.74 -29.22
C ARG A 252 -26.15 14.49 -29.31
N LEU A 253 -25.76 13.39 -28.66
CA LEU A 253 -26.50 12.14 -28.67
C LEU A 253 -27.86 12.24 -27.96
N LEU A 254 -27.91 12.96 -26.83
CA LEU A 254 -29.14 13.20 -26.07
C LEU A 254 -30.19 14.01 -26.84
N ARG A 255 -29.79 14.85 -27.79
CA ARG A 255 -30.74 15.62 -28.62
C ARG A 255 -31.40 14.78 -29.73
N VAL A 256 -30.81 13.65 -30.12
CA VAL A 256 -31.35 12.79 -31.19
C VAL A 256 -32.32 11.74 -30.64
N THR A 257 -32.19 11.35 -29.37
CA THR A 257 -33.11 10.40 -28.71
C THR A 257 -34.41 11.06 -28.22
N VAL A 258 -34.36 12.28 -27.69
CA VAL A 258 -35.57 13.01 -27.23
C VAL A 258 -36.50 13.41 -28.39
N GLY A 259 -35.98 13.52 -29.61
CA GLY A 259 -36.79 13.81 -30.81
C GLY A 259 -37.59 12.62 -31.35
N ARG A 260 -37.28 11.38 -30.97
CA ARG A 260 -37.95 10.16 -31.49
C ARG A 260 -39.08 9.63 -30.60
N GLU A 261 -39.15 10.04 -29.34
CA GLU A 261 -40.22 9.60 -28.43
C GLU A 261 -41.53 10.36 -28.61
N GLN A 262 -41.55 11.52 -29.28
CA GLN A 262 -42.81 12.24 -29.54
C GLN A 262 -43.59 11.72 -30.77
N GLU A 263 -42.99 10.88 -31.61
CA GLU A 263 -43.68 10.33 -32.80
C GLU A 263 -44.31 8.94 -32.54
N ALA A 264 -44.12 8.36 -31.36
CA ALA A 264 -44.54 6.99 -31.03
C ALA A 264 -45.48 6.87 -29.82
N ALA A 265 -46.33 7.86 -29.58
CA ALA A 265 -47.44 7.73 -28.63
C ALA A 265 -48.66 7.08 -29.31
N PRO A 266 -49.09 5.86 -28.92
CA PRO A 266 -50.27 5.23 -29.49
C PRO A 266 -51.56 5.87 -28.95
N LEU A 267 -52.46 6.28 -29.84
CA LEU A 267 -53.81 6.71 -29.51
C LEU A 267 -54.63 5.52 -28.98
N VAL A 268 -54.67 5.35 -27.67
CA VAL A 268 -55.69 4.53 -27.00
C VAL A 268 -56.84 5.46 -26.61
N GLN A 269 -57.86 5.55 -27.47
CA GLN A 269 -59.16 6.09 -27.08
C GLN A 269 -59.98 4.98 -26.43
N GLY A 270 -60.31 5.19 -25.16
CA GLY A 270 -61.23 4.37 -24.40
C GLY A 270 -62.66 4.56 -24.86
N ASP A 271 -63.34 3.44 -25.02
CA ASP A 271 -64.78 3.31 -25.06
C ASP A 271 -65.36 3.63 -23.66
N SER A 272 -66.29 4.59 -23.59
CA SER A 272 -67.30 4.67 -22.52
C SER A 272 -68.44 5.63 -22.90
N GLY A 273 -69.62 5.06 -23.16
CA GLY A 273 -70.91 5.60 -22.70
C GLY A 273 -71.68 6.51 -23.66
N GLY A 274 -72.75 5.96 -24.24
CA GLY A 274 -73.81 6.69 -24.95
C GLY A 274 -74.62 5.78 -25.86
#